data_AF-A0A7S3EC99-F1
#
_entry.id   AF-A0A7S3EC99-F1
#
_cell.length_a   1.000
_cell.length_b   1.000
_cell.length_c   1.000
_cell.angle_alpha   90.00
_cell.angle_beta   90.00
_cell.angle_gamma   90.00
#
_symmetry.space_group_name_H-M   'P 1'
#
loop_
_entity.id
_entity.type
_entity.pdbx_description
1 polymer ?
#
loop_
_entity_poly.entity_id
_entity_poly.type
_entity_poly.pdbx_seq_one_letter_code
_entity_poly.pdbx_strand_id
1 'polypeptide(L)'
;MKAGTLSFGLVLAVSALAVSAMYDPSIEVRDLRAELFPNASDFKFDLAGAPASDNGVGAKIQGGSQSRFPALNGLGVSYTLFTIDPCGMNLPHVHPRATELIYVIKGYGLTVGFSEGILSLNPFFAVKHIREMRS
;
A
#
# COMPACT_ATOMS: atom_id res chain seq x y z
N MET A 1 -24.16 19.85 -15.08
CA MET A 1 -23.33 18.64 -15.30
C MET A 1 -22.82 18.19 -13.93
N LYS A 2 -23.20 17.00 -13.44
CA LYS A 2 -22.80 16.50 -12.12
C LYS A 2 -21.34 16.02 -12.21
N ALA A 3 -20.43 16.66 -11.48
CA ALA A 3 -19.04 16.23 -11.37
C ALA A 3 -19.00 14.83 -10.73
N GLY A 4 -18.60 13.82 -11.51
CA GLY A 4 -18.49 12.46 -11.05
C GLY A 4 -17.30 12.32 -10.11
N THR A 5 -17.55 11.88 -8.88
CA THR A 5 -16.53 11.49 -7.92
C THR A 5 -15.62 10.44 -8.55
N LEU A 6 -14.34 10.78 -8.69
CA LEU A 6 -13.33 9.85 -9.19
C LEU A 6 -12.92 8.94 -8.02
N SER A 7 -12.58 7.70 -8.32
CA SER A 7 -12.06 6.75 -7.34
C SER A 7 -10.97 5.92 -7.98
N PHE A 8 -9.82 5.92 -7.34
CA PHE A 8 -8.57 5.24 -7.69
C PHE A 8 -8.05 4.65 -6.36
N GLY A 9 -7.27 3.60 -6.29
CA GLY A 9 -6.70 2.75 -7.31
C GLY A 9 -5.29 2.27 -6.94
N LEU A 10 -4.80 2.42 -5.70
CA LEU A 10 -3.45 1.99 -5.30
C LEU A 10 -3.48 0.50 -4.83
N VAL A 11 -2.36 -0.18 -5.04
CA VAL A 11 -1.99 -1.47 -4.45
C VAL A 11 -0.55 -1.24 -4.01
N LEU A 12 -0.32 -0.99 -2.72
CA LEU A 12 1.03 -0.96 -2.15
C LEU A 12 1.49 -2.41 -1.98
N ALA A 13 2.70 -2.73 -2.40
CA ALA A 13 3.42 -3.90 -1.94
C ALA A 13 4.91 -3.69 -2.22
N VAL A 14 5.75 -3.95 -1.21
CA VAL A 14 6.98 -4.76 -1.23
C VAL A 14 7.93 -4.29 -0.13
N SER A 15 8.24 -5.20 0.80
CA SER A 15 9.63 -5.54 1.14
C SER A 15 9.70 -6.95 1.76
N ALA A 16 10.25 -7.90 0.99
CA ALA A 16 10.72 -9.17 1.51
C ALA A 16 12.19 -9.02 1.91
N LEU A 17 12.49 -9.08 3.21
CA LEU A 17 13.76 -9.58 3.73
C LEU A 17 13.60 -9.96 5.22
N ALA A 18 14.22 -11.08 5.59
CA ALA A 18 14.29 -11.71 6.92
C ALA A 18 13.12 -12.61 7.37
N VAL A 19 12.68 -13.57 6.54
CA VAL A 19 12.00 -14.77 7.06
C VAL A 19 13.01 -15.87 7.44
N SER A 20 14.21 -15.87 6.86
CA SER A 20 15.20 -16.94 7.06
C SER A 20 16.04 -16.84 8.34
N ALA A 21 15.94 -15.75 9.11
CA ALA A 21 16.73 -15.53 10.33
C ALA A 21 15.97 -15.84 11.65
N MET A 22 14.69 -16.24 11.57
CA MET A 22 13.86 -16.65 12.73
C MET A 22 13.42 -18.12 12.67
N TYR A 23 14.11 -18.95 11.87
CA TYR A 23 13.82 -20.39 11.81
C TYR A 23 14.62 -21.14 12.88
N ASP A 24 14.01 -21.35 14.04
CA ASP A 24 14.49 -22.27 15.08
C ASP A 24 13.71 -23.59 14.98
N PRO A 25 14.35 -24.70 14.58
CA PRO A 25 13.69 -26.00 14.43
C PRO A 25 13.26 -26.65 15.76
N SER A 26 13.58 -26.04 16.91
CA SER A 26 13.13 -26.50 18.23
C SER A 26 11.80 -25.86 18.67
N ILE A 27 11.30 -24.87 17.93
CA ILE A 27 9.96 -24.33 18.13
C ILE A 27 8.97 -25.26 17.44
N GLU A 28 8.11 -25.92 18.21
CA GLU A 28 6.86 -26.49 17.71
C GLU A 28 6.11 -25.36 17.00
N VAL A 29 6.17 -25.33 15.67
CA VAL A 29 5.36 -24.42 14.86
C VAL A 29 3.93 -24.91 14.98
N ARG A 30 3.26 -24.55 16.08
CA ARG A 30 1.79 -24.53 16.09
C ARG A 30 1.41 -23.76 14.84
N ASP A 31 0.57 -24.36 14.01
CA ASP A 31 0.03 -23.71 12.84
C ASP A 31 -0.97 -22.63 13.31
N LEU A 32 -0.43 -21.57 13.92
CA LEU A 32 -1.14 -20.41 14.46
C LEU A 32 -1.96 -19.75 13.36
N ARG A 33 -1.64 -20.01 12.08
CA ARG A 33 -2.41 -19.56 10.94
C ARG A 33 -3.80 -20.16 10.91
N ALA A 34 -3.95 -21.46 11.18
CA ALA A 34 -5.27 -22.12 11.23
C ALA A 34 -6.08 -21.69 12.46
N GLU A 35 -5.40 -21.33 13.56
CA GLU A 35 -6.05 -20.87 14.80
C GLU A 35 -6.47 -19.39 14.73
N LEU A 36 -5.64 -18.53 14.13
CA LEU A 36 -5.92 -17.09 14.01
C LEU A 36 -6.79 -16.73 12.79
N PHE A 37 -6.72 -17.54 11.73
CA PHE A 37 -7.42 -17.32 10.46
C PHE A 37 -8.10 -18.62 9.98
N PRO A 38 -9.12 -19.11 10.69
CA PRO A 38 -9.74 -20.39 10.39
C PRO A 38 -10.51 -20.40 9.07
N ASN A 39 -10.87 -19.24 8.51
CA ASN A 39 -11.71 -19.14 7.33
C ASN A 39 -10.94 -18.54 6.14
N ALA A 40 -11.25 -19.01 4.92
CA ALA A 40 -10.74 -18.40 3.70
C ALA A 40 -11.16 -16.92 3.54
N SER A 41 -12.27 -16.51 4.17
CA SER A 41 -12.70 -15.11 4.21
C SER A 41 -11.74 -14.21 4.97
N ASP A 42 -10.95 -14.75 5.90
CA ASP A 42 -10.00 -13.98 6.70
C ASP A 42 -8.82 -13.47 5.86
N PHE A 43 -8.67 -14.00 4.64
CA PHE A 43 -7.71 -13.56 3.63
C PHE A 43 -8.34 -12.70 2.52
N LYS A 44 -9.58 -12.24 2.70
CA LYS A 44 -10.27 -11.33 1.78
C LYS A 44 -10.42 -9.96 2.44
N PHE A 45 -10.02 -8.91 1.72
CA PHE A 45 -10.15 -7.54 2.20
C PHE A 45 -10.75 -6.65 1.11
N ASP A 46 -11.87 -6.01 1.41
CA ASP A 46 -12.46 -5.00 0.54
C ASP A 46 -11.76 -3.65 0.76
N LEU A 47 -10.72 -3.42 -0.04
CA LEU A 47 -9.95 -2.19 0.01
C LEU A 47 -10.75 -0.97 -0.46
N ALA A 48 -11.72 -1.15 -1.36
CA ALA A 48 -12.55 -0.06 -1.89
C ALA A 48 -13.72 0.32 -0.96
N GLY A 49 -14.12 -0.59 -0.08
CA GLY A 49 -15.06 -0.34 1.01
C GLY A 49 -14.41 0.11 2.32
N ALA A 50 -13.08 0.05 2.44
CA ALA A 50 -12.38 0.40 3.67
C ALA A 50 -12.55 1.88 4.06
N PRO A 51 -12.58 2.25 5.36
CA PRO A 51 -12.67 3.64 5.78
C PRO A 51 -11.55 4.51 5.20
N ALA A 52 -11.94 5.65 4.61
CA ALA A 52 -11.00 6.63 4.13
C ALA A 52 -10.30 7.36 5.29
N SER A 53 -9.05 7.76 5.10
CA SER A 53 -8.38 8.67 6.06
C SER A 53 -8.80 10.13 5.82
N ASP A 54 -8.95 10.89 6.90
CA ASP A 54 -9.30 12.32 6.89
C ASP A 54 -8.10 13.24 6.51
N ASN A 55 -7.45 12.97 5.37
CA ASN A 55 -6.14 13.56 5.05
C ASN A 55 -6.20 14.74 4.05
N GLY A 56 -7.31 15.47 3.99
CA GLY A 56 -7.41 16.72 3.22
C GLY A 56 -8.42 16.69 2.06
N VAL A 57 -8.45 17.79 1.29
CA VAL A 57 -9.40 18.00 0.17
C VAL A 57 -8.74 17.57 -1.14
N GLY A 58 -9.46 16.82 -1.98
CA GLY A 58 -9.02 16.47 -3.35
C GLY A 58 -8.32 15.11 -3.48
N ALA A 59 -8.29 14.31 -2.41
CA ALA A 59 -7.89 12.91 -2.48
C ALA A 59 -8.65 12.06 -1.45
N LYS A 60 -8.81 10.76 -1.76
CA LYS A 60 -9.36 9.77 -0.83
C LYS A 60 -8.36 8.62 -0.68
N ILE A 61 -7.98 8.30 0.55
CA ILE A 61 -6.99 7.26 0.86
C ILE A 61 -7.64 6.15 1.65
N GLN A 62 -7.63 4.93 1.16
CA GLN A 62 -8.20 3.77 1.84
C GLN A 62 -7.11 2.73 2.06
N GLY A 63 -6.79 2.41 3.31
CA GLY A 63 -5.64 1.56 3.66
C GLY A 63 -6.04 0.16 4.14
N GLY A 64 -5.27 -0.84 3.73
CA GLY A 64 -5.17 -2.18 4.29
C GLY A 64 -3.79 -2.39 4.93
N SER A 65 -3.66 -2.02 6.20
CA SER A 65 -2.50 -2.30 7.06
C SER A 65 -2.75 -3.54 7.91
N GLN A 66 -1.73 -4.09 8.57
CA GLN A 66 -1.89 -5.17 9.55
C GLN A 66 -2.98 -4.89 10.60
N SER A 67 -3.14 -3.63 11.02
CA SER A 67 -4.19 -3.23 11.98
C SER A 67 -5.61 -3.29 11.41
N ARG A 68 -5.78 -3.18 10.09
CA ARG A 68 -7.09 -3.21 9.40
C ARG A 68 -7.35 -4.54 8.69
N PHE A 69 -6.29 -5.23 8.30
CA PHE A 69 -6.29 -6.52 7.65
C PHE A 69 -5.23 -7.43 8.31
N PRO A 70 -5.59 -8.12 9.41
CA PRO A 70 -4.64 -8.87 10.23
C PRO A 70 -3.93 -10.00 9.50
N ALA A 71 -4.50 -10.52 8.40
CA ALA A 71 -3.86 -11.52 7.56
C ALA A 71 -2.56 -11.05 6.88
N LEU A 72 -2.27 -9.74 6.91
CA LEU A 72 -0.98 -9.19 6.49
C LEU A 72 0.14 -9.35 7.52
N ASN A 73 -0.18 -9.78 8.74
CA ASN A 73 0.82 -10.02 9.77
C ASN A 73 1.86 -11.05 9.28
N GLY A 74 3.14 -10.71 9.42
CA GLY A 74 4.25 -11.55 8.98
C GLY A 74 4.50 -11.56 7.46
N LEU A 75 3.67 -10.88 6.64
CA LEU A 75 3.86 -10.85 5.18
C LEU A 75 4.75 -9.71 4.69
N GLY A 76 5.01 -8.69 5.52
CA GLY A 76 5.87 -7.56 5.14
C GLY A 76 5.28 -6.65 4.05
N VAL A 77 3.94 -6.66 3.89
CA VAL A 77 3.23 -5.83 2.92
C VAL A 77 2.05 -5.11 3.56
N SER A 78 1.67 -3.98 2.97
CA SER A 78 0.45 -3.23 3.24
C SER A 78 -0.09 -2.71 1.93
N TYR A 79 -1.41 -2.56 1.81
CA TYR A 79 -2.07 -2.01 0.64
C TYR A 79 -2.65 -0.64 0.97
N THR A 80 -2.72 0.25 0.00
CA THR A 80 -3.53 1.47 0.09
C THR A 80 -4.18 1.66 -1.25
N LEU A 81 -5.38 2.23 -1.33
CA LEU A 81 -6.11 2.61 -2.52
C LEU A 81 -6.24 4.14 -2.51
N PHE A 82 -5.52 4.82 -3.41
CA PHE A 82 -5.35 6.27 -3.40
C PHE A 82 -6.08 6.88 -4.57
N THR A 83 -7.12 7.67 -4.30
CA THR A 83 -7.96 8.39 -5.24
C THR A 83 -7.51 9.83 -5.32
N ILE A 84 -7.21 10.37 -6.51
CA ILE A 84 -6.80 11.78 -6.68
C ILE A 84 -7.81 12.51 -7.56
N ASP A 85 -8.57 13.44 -7.01
CA ASP A 85 -9.47 14.25 -7.82
C ASP A 85 -8.69 15.11 -8.83
N PRO A 86 -9.35 15.66 -9.87
CA PRO A 86 -8.69 16.56 -10.81
C PRO A 86 -8.03 17.73 -10.05
N CYS A 87 -6.77 18.01 -10.39
CA CYS A 87 -5.92 18.98 -9.68
C CYS A 87 -5.59 18.62 -8.21
N GLY A 88 -5.98 17.44 -7.74
CA GLY A 88 -5.57 16.89 -6.46
C GLY A 88 -4.11 16.46 -6.46
N MET A 89 -3.51 16.37 -5.26
CA MET A 89 -2.12 15.99 -5.08
C MET A 89 -1.96 15.20 -3.78
N ASN A 90 -1.16 14.13 -3.84
CA ASN A 90 -0.60 13.56 -2.62
C ASN A 90 0.57 14.44 -2.18
N LEU A 91 0.49 15.05 -0.99
CA LEU A 91 1.56 15.93 -0.51
C LEU A 91 2.89 15.18 -0.48
N PRO A 92 4.02 15.88 -0.71
CA PRO A 92 5.35 15.29 -0.55
C PRO A 92 5.49 14.65 0.84
N HIS A 93 5.76 13.35 0.88
CA HIS A 93 5.88 12.59 2.11
C HIS A 93 6.89 11.43 1.95
N VAL A 94 7.30 10.87 3.08
CA VAL A 94 8.26 9.76 3.15
C VAL A 94 7.66 8.55 3.86
N HIS A 95 8.09 7.37 3.45
CA HIS A 95 7.84 6.12 4.16
C HIS A 95 9.17 5.64 4.74
N PRO A 96 9.46 5.87 6.03
CA PRO A 96 10.78 5.62 6.59
C PRO A 96 11.20 4.15 6.60
N ARG A 97 10.23 3.24 6.41
CA ARG A 97 10.38 1.78 6.56
C ARG A 97 9.74 0.98 5.43
N ALA A 98 9.37 1.61 4.31
CA ALA A 98 8.75 0.91 3.19
C ALA A 98 9.15 1.50 1.84
N THR A 99 9.42 0.63 0.88
CA THR A 99 9.46 0.97 -0.55
C THR A 99 8.01 0.97 -1.04
N GLU A 100 7.68 1.86 -1.97
CA GLU A 100 6.33 1.97 -2.52
C GLU A 100 6.34 1.64 -4.02
N LEU A 101 5.46 0.72 -4.43
CA LEU A 101 5.14 0.44 -5.82
C LEU A 101 3.80 1.10 -6.16
N ILE A 102 3.79 1.91 -7.21
CA ILE A 102 2.60 2.63 -7.68
C ILE A 102 2.19 2.05 -9.02
N TYR A 103 0.94 1.61 -9.10
CA TYR A 103 0.31 1.12 -10.32
C TYR A 103 -1.00 1.89 -10.59
N VAL A 104 -1.19 2.36 -11.83
CA VAL A 104 -2.38 3.12 -12.22
C VAL A 104 -3.46 2.16 -12.71
N ILE A 105 -4.55 2.04 -11.93
CA ILE A 105 -5.69 1.17 -12.28
C ILE A 105 -6.70 1.88 -13.21
N LYS A 106 -6.86 3.20 -13.08
CA LYS A 106 -7.80 4.01 -13.88
C LYS A 106 -7.32 5.45 -13.98
N GLY A 107 -7.50 6.07 -15.15
CA GLY A 107 -7.10 7.45 -15.43
C GLY A 107 -5.79 7.56 -16.21
N TYR A 108 -5.37 8.79 -16.51
CA TYR A 108 -4.14 9.11 -17.23
C TYR A 108 -3.55 10.43 -16.70
N GLY A 109 -2.28 10.71 -17.03
CA GLY A 109 -1.65 11.97 -16.65
C GLY A 109 -1.21 12.09 -15.20
N LEU A 110 -1.06 10.96 -14.49
CA LEU A 110 -0.45 10.97 -13.16
C LEU A 110 1.05 11.29 -13.28
N THR A 111 1.47 12.40 -12.67
CA THR A 111 2.89 12.73 -12.53
C THR A 111 3.36 12.30 -11.15
N VAL A 112 4.42 11.51 -11.09
CA VAL A 112 5.00 11.00 -9.85
C VAL A 112 6.39 11.58 -9.68
N GLY A 113 6.62 12.22 -8.54
CA GLY A 113 7.93 12.78 -8.18
C GLY A 113 8.54 12.04 -6.99
N PHE A 114 9.84 11.78 -7.08
CA PHE A 114 10.69 11.38 -5.98
C PHE A 114 11.71 12.49 -5.72
N SER A 115 12.34 12.49 -4.53
CA SER A 115 13.39 13.47 -4.20
C SER A 115 14.55 13.48 -5.20
N GLU A 116 14.72 12.41 -5.96
CA GLU A 116 15.82 12.21 -6.91
C GLU A 116 15.40 12.41 -8.38
N GLY A 117 14.12 12.70 -8.67
CA GLY A 117 13.65 12.91 -10.03
C GLY A 117 12.13 12.75 -10.21
N ILE A 118 11.63 13.13 -11.38
CA ILE A 118 10.20 13.08 -11.72
C ILE A 118 9.98 12.09 -12.86
N LEU A 119 8.95 11.26 -12.74
CA LEU A 119 8.46 10.33 -13.75
C LEU A 119 7.01 10.67 -14.13
N SER A 120 6.74 10.78 -15.42
CA SER A 120 5.36 10.88 -15.93
C SER A 120 4.87 9.47 -16.26
N LEU A 121 3.79 9.02 -15.64
CA LEU A 121 3.26 7.67 -15.83
C LEU A 121 2.13 7.67 -16.86
N ASN A 122 2.35 6.97 -17.98
CA ASN A 122 1.34 6.65 -18.98
C ASN A 122 1.77 5.39 -19.79
N PRO A 123 1.19 4.18 -19.62
CA PRO A 123 0.52 3.57 -18.48
C PRO A 123 1.51 2.62 -17.77
N PHE A 124 2.51 3.18 -17.10
CA PHE A 124 3.58 2.41 -16.45
C PHE A 124 3.54 2.56 -14.94
N PHE A 125 4.17 1.61 -14.24
CA PHE A 125 4.33 1.63 -12.79
C PHE A 125 5.53 2.52 -12.39
N ALA A 126 5.56 2.98 -11.14
CA ALA A 126 6.74 3.60 -10.52
C ALA A 126 7.14 2.88 -9.23
N VAL A 127 8.43 2.87 -8.91
CA VAL A 127 8.96 2.34 -7.65
C VAL A 127 9.70 3.44 -6.89
N LYS A 128 9.28 3.69 -5.65
CA LYS A 128 9.94 4.57 -4.67
C LYS A 128 10.84 3.74 -3.78
N HIS A 129 12.15 3.74 -4.04
CA HIS A 129 13.11 3.01 -3.21
C HIS A 129 13.47 3.76 -1.92
N ILE A 130 13.69 3.04 -0.81
CA ILE A 130 14.30 3.60 0.40
C ILE A 130 15.80 3.71 0.13
N ARG A 131 16.35 4.93 -0.02
CA ARG A 131 17.79 5.09 0.21
C ARG A 131 18.01 5.20 1.71
N GLU A 132 18.92 4.38 2.22
CA GLU A 132 19.46 4.47 3.56
C GLU A 132 19.90 5.92 3.82
N MET A 133 19.22 6.63 4.72
CA MET A 133 19.75 7.90 5.23
C MET A 133 20.95 7.51 6.09
N ARG A 134 22.15 7.53 5.50
CA ARG A 134 23.38 7.50 6.30
C ARG A 134 23.33 8.68 7.25
N SER A 135 23.49 8.36 8.54
CA SER A 135 23.58 9.26 9.68
C SER A 135 24.54 10.43 9.45
#